data_AF-A0A920KLW4-F1
#
_entry.id   AF-A0A920KLW4-F1
#
_cell.length_a   1.000
_cell.length_b   1.000
_cell.length_c   1.000
_cell.angle_alpha   90.00
_cell.angle_beta   90.00
_cell.angle_gamma   90.00
#
_symmetry.space_group_name_H-M   'P 1'
#
loop_
_entity.id
_entity.type
_entity.pdbx_description
1 polymer ?
#
loop_
_entity_poly.entity_id
_entity_poly.type
_entity_poly.pdbx_seq_one_letter_code
_entity_poly.pdbx_strand_id
1 'polypeptide(L)'
;MQGKNIESKKNSYGFFAQSGKFCDLVKAGIVDPTKVVRTALIDAVSVAALLTTTEAMITDKPEDKSSAPQCLIWAAWVAWVAACQA
;
A
#
# COMPACT_ATOMS: atom_id res chain seq x y z
N MET A 1 -6.70 -8.73 18.63
CA MET A 1 -5.88 -7.66 18.04
C MET A 1 -6.02 -6.40 18.90
N GLN A 2 -5.49 -6.45 20.12
CA GLN A 2 -5.86 -5.53 21.19
C GLN A 2 -5.20 -4.16 21.01
N GLY A 3 -6.01 -3.18 20.61
CA GLY A 3 -5.72 -1.78 20.83
C GLY A 3 -5.81 -1.47 22.31
N LYS A 4 -4.67 -1.15 22.94
CA LYS A 4 -4.60 -0.35 24.18
C LYS A 4 -3.15 0.02 24.50
N ASN A 5 -2.60 1.04 23.84
CA ASN A 5 -1.63 1.93 24.48
C ASN A 5 -1.46 3.25 23.70
N ILE A 6 -2.44 4.15 23.82
CA ILE A 6 -2.39 5.52 23.25
C ILE A 6 -2.41 6.58 24.36
N GLU A 7 -1.90 6.26 25.55
CA GLU A 7 -1.85 7.21 26.67
C GLU A 7 -0.46 7.83 26.89
N SER A 8 0.48 7.57 25.99
CA SER A 8 1.78 8.26 26.00
C SER A 8 1.68 9.51 25.12
N LYS A 9 1.54 10.70 25.74
CA LYS A 9 1.46 12.04 25.11
C LYS A 9 2.71 12.47 24.30
N LYS A 10 3.54 11.53 23.83
CA LYS A 10 4.75 11.80 23.06
C LYS A 10 4.53 11.32 21.64
N ASN A 11 4.59 12.25 20.67
CA ASN A 11 4.46 11.98 19.23
C ASN A 11 5.40 10.90 18.69
N SER A 12 6.45 10.54 19.45
CA SER A 12 7.46 9.54 19.09
C SER A 12 7.11 8.10 19.47
N TYR A 13 6.01 7.87 20.20
CA TYR A 13 5.65 6.51 20.64
C TYR A 13 4.84 5.79 19.56
N GLY A 14 5.28 4.59 19.14
CA GLY A 14 4.62 3.84 18.09
C GLY A 14 4.94 2.35 18.12
N PHE A 15 4.45 1.63 17.10
CA PHE A 15 4.52 0.18 17.04
C PHE A 15 5.72 -0.29 16.22
N PHE A 16 6.58 -1.12 16.81
CA PHE A 16 7.72 -1.72 16.13
C PHE A 16 7.30 -3.06 15.50
N ALA A 17 7.15 -3.09 14.17
CA ALA A 17 6.56 -4.23 13.45
C ALA A 17 7.33 -5.55 13.58
N GLN A 18 8.67 -5.51 13.67
CA GLN A 18 9.50 -6.72 13.74
C GLN A 18 9.50 -7.40 15.12
N SER A 19 9.25 -6.65 16.21
CA SER A 19 9.27 -7.16 17.59
C SER A 19 7.88 -7.21 18.24
N GLY A 20 6.86 -6.65 17.57
CA GLY A 20 5.48 -6.64 18.03
C GLY A 20 5.25 -5.81 19.29
N LYS A 21 6.21 -4.96 19.69
CA LYS A 21 6.14 -4.14 20.91
C LYS A 21 5.97 -2.66 20.59
N PHE A 22 5.28 -1.95 21.47
CA PHE A 22 5.23 -0.49 21.43
C PHE A 22 6.48 0.11 22.06
N CYS A 23 7.19 0.94 21.30
CA CYS A 23 8.47 1.53 21.69
C CYS A 23 8.56 2.99 21.19
N ASP A 24 9.54 3.72 21.69
CA ASP A 24 9.87 5.05 21.17
C ASP A 24 10.58 4.90 19.82
N LEU A 25 9.88 5.25 18.73
CA LEU A 25 10.32 5.06 17.35
C LEU A 25 11.59 5.87 17.03
N VAL A 26 11.72 7.05 17.65
CA VAL A 26 12.89 7.92 17.45
C VAL A 26 14.14 7.30 18.08
N LYS A 27 14.01 6.73 19.29
CA LYS A 27 15.13 6.01 19.94
C LYS A 27 15.46 4.69 19.26
N ALA A 28 14.46 4.03 18.68
CA ALA A 28 14.65 2.82 17.90
C ALA A 28 15.24 3.07 16.49
N GLY A 29 15.43 4.32 16.09
CA GLY A 29 15.97 4.69 14.78
C GLY A 29 15.00 4.49 13.61
N ILE A 30 13.72 4.24 13.89
CA ILE A 30 12.66 4.15 12.87
C ILE A 30 12.12 5.56 12.66
N VAL A 31 12.72 6.28 11.70
CA VAL A 31 12.32 7.63 11.34
C VAL A 31 12.18 7.72 9.83
N ASP A 32 10.96 7.88 9.34
CA ASP A 32 10.70 8.14 7.93
C ASP A 32 11.02 9.61 7.60
N PRO A 33 11.79 9.88 6.54
CA PRO A 33 12.06 11.25 6.13
C PRO A 33 10.76 11.97 5.79
N THR A 34 10.57 13.17 6.35
CA THR A 34 9.33 13.96 6.25
C THR A 34 8.89 14.21 4.80
N LYS A 35 9.85 14.29 3.87
CA LYS A 35 9.57 14.44 2.44
C LYS A 35 8.84 13.23 1.85
N VAL A 36 9.25 12.00 2.21
CA VAL A 36 8.68 10.77 1.64
C VAL A 36 7.25 10.54 2.15
N VAL A 37 7.01 10.76 3.44
CA VAL A 37 5.66 10.65 4.01
C VAL A 37 4.71 11.67 3.38
N ARG A 38 5.19 12.90 3.14
CA ARG A 38 4.39 13.95 2.50
C ARG A 38 4.08 13.63 1.04
N THR A 39 5.06 13.19 0.25
CA THR A 39 4.82 12.84 -1.15
C THR A 39 3.87 11.65 -1.26
N ALA A 40 4.09 10.59 -0.46
CA ALA A 40 3.23 9.41 -0.45
C ALA A 40 1.76 9.74 -0.14
N LEU A 41 1.51 10.64 0.81
CA LEU A 41 0.15 11.07 1.14
C LEU A 41 -0.49 11.87 -0.01
N ILE A 42 0.25 12.80 -0.62
CA ILE A 42 -0.26 13.63 -1.71
C ILE A 42 -0.56 12.76 -2.94
N ASP A 43 0.31 11.81 -3.26
CA ASP A 43 0.11 10.88 -4.38
C ASP A 43 -1.14 10.01 -4.15
N ALA A 44 -1.31 9.48 -2.94
CA ALA A 44 -2.50 8.70 -2.57
C ALA A 44 -3.79 9.54 -2.65
N VAL A 45 -3.78 10.77 -2.13
CA VAL A 45 -4.92 11.68 -2.20
C VAL A 45 -5.23 12.05 -3.66
N SER A 46 -4.23 12.24 -4.52
CA SER A 46 -4.45 12.56 -5.92
C SER A 46 -5.19 11.47 -6.68
N VAL A 47 -4.83 10.20 -6.45
CA VAL A 47 -5.52 9.05 -7.08
C VAL A 47 -6.92 8.88 -6.50
N ALA A 48 -7.07 8.99 -5.18
CA ALA A 48 -8.37 8.87 -4.52
C ALA A 48 -9.34 9.98 -4.97
N ALA A 49 -8.87 11.22 -5.10
CA ALA A 49 -9.68 12.34 -5.57
C ALA A 49 -10.19 12.12 -7.00
N LEU A 50 -9.32 11.62 -7.89
CA LEU A 50 -9.71 11.31 -9.26
C LEU A 50 -10.81 10.22 -9.29
N LEU A 51 -10.59 9.11 -8.59
CA LEU A 51 -11.55 8.00 -8.55
C LEU A 51 -12.89 8.36 -7.90
N THR A 52 -12.89 9.29 -6.93
CA THR A 52 -14.12 9.70 -6.25
C THR A 52 -15.04 10.52 -7.16
N THR A 53 -14.48 11.24 -8.15
CA THR A 53 -15.26 12.08 -9.08
C THR A 53 -15.62 11.37 -10.39
N THR A 54 -15.08 10.19 -10.64
CA THR A 54 -15.41 9.38 -11.82
C THR A 54 -16.65 8.53 -11.57
N GLU A 55 -17.83 9.09 -11.86
CA GLU A 55 -19.13 8.40 -11.72
C GLU A 55 -19.33 7.25 -12.72
N ALA A 56 -18.63 7.28 -13.86
CA ALA A 56 -18.68 6.22 -14.87
C ALA A 56 -17.34 6.11 -15.62
N MET A 57 -16.95 4.87 -15.92
CA MET A 57 -15.78 4.55 -16.75
C MET A 57 -16.25 3.72 -17.94
N ILE A 58 -16.05 4.23 -19.15
CA ILE A 58 -16.31 3.48 -20.38
C ILE A 58 -15.05 2.66 -20.66
N THR A 59 -15.21 1.34 -20.73
CA THR A 59 -14.14 0.42 -21.10
C THR A 59 -14.58 -0.36 -22.34
N ASP A 60 -13.68 -0.53 -23.29
CA ASP A 60 -13.92 -1.41 -24.42
C ASP A 60 -14.02 -2.86 -23.92
N LYS A 61 -14.94 -3.64 -24.50
CA LYS A 61 -15.01 -5.07 -24.21
C LYS A 61 -13.65 -5.67 -24.57
N PRO A 62 -12.99 -6.42 -23.67
CA PRO A 62 -11.78 -7.13 -24.03
C PRO A 62 -12.11 -8.05 -25.21
N GLU A 63 -11.45 -7.82 -26.35
CA GLU A 63 -11.60 -8.67 -27.52
C GLU A 63 -11.00 -10.05 -27.21
N ASP A 64 -11.74 -11.13 -27.51
CA ASP A 64 -11.25 -12.51 -27.44
C ASP A 64 -10.21 -12.74 -28.55
N LYS A 65 -9.04 -12.12 -28.44
CA LYS A 65 -7.92 -12.36 -29.36
C LYS A 65 -7.17 -13.61 -28.92
N SER A 66 -7.58 -14.74 -29.47
CA SER A 66 -6.79 -15.97 -29.59
C SER A 66 -5.54 -15.81 -30.48
N SER A 67 -4.94 -14.62 -30.62
CA SER A 67 -3.83 -14.39 -31.55
C SER A 67 -2.84 -13.28 -31.18
N ALA A 68 -2.63 -12.96 -29.89
CA ALA A 68 -1.40 -12.33 -29.38
C ALA A 68 -1.33 -12.44 -27.84
N PRO A 69 -0.14 -12.48 -27.21
CA PRO A 69 0.09 -13.10 -25.90
C PRO A 69 -0.29 -12.18 -24.71
N GLN A 70 -1.53 -11.72 -24.63
CA GLN A 70 -2.02 -10.92 -23.50
C GLN A 70 -2.58 -11.78 -22.35
N CYS A 71 -2.87 -13.07 -22.58
CA CYS A 71 -3.33 -13.99 -21.53
C CYS A 71 -2.17 -14.64 -20.72
N LEU A 72 -0.95 -14.74 -21.29
CA LEU A 72 0.15 -15.46 -20.63
C LEU A 72 0.96 -14.61 -19.64
N ILE A 73 0.94 -13.27 -19.75
CA ILE A 73 1.77 -12.40 -18.87
C ILE A 73 1.06 -12.14 -17.53
N TRP A 74 -0.25 -11.89 -17.53
CA TRP A 74 -1.00 -11.62 -16.29
C TRP A 74 -1.15 -12.87 -15.43
N ALA A 75 -1.44 -14.02 -16.04
CA ALA A 75 -1.50 -15.30 -15.34
C ALA A 75 -0.13 -15.73 -14.79
N ALA A 76 0.96 -15.51 -15.55
CA ALA A 76 2.31 -15.79 -15.07
C ALA A 76 2.73 -14.86 -13.92
N TRP A 77 2.32 -13.59 -13.93
CA TRP A 77 2.66 -12.64 -12.86
C TRP A 77 1.87 -12.91 -11.58
N VAL A 78 0.56 -13.21 -11.68
CA VAL A 78 -0.25 -13.62 -10.52
C VAL A 78 0.23 -14.95 -9.94
N ALA A 79 0.63 -15.92 -10.77
CA ALA A 79 1.22 -17.17 -10.31
C ALA A 79 2.61 -16.98 -9.65
N TRP A 80 3.44 -16.08 -10.19
CA TRP A 80 4.75 -15.78 -9.62
C TRP A 80 4.67 -14.98 -8.30
N VAL A 81 3.75 -14.00 -8.19
CA VAL A 81 3.51 -13.26 -6.95
C VAL A 81 2.98 -14.18 -5.85
N ALA A 82 2.08 -15.12 -6.19
CA ALA A 82 1.60 -16.12 -5.24
C ALA A 82 2.70 -17.11 -4.78
N ALA A 83 3.63 -17.47 -5.67
CA ALA A 83 4.74 -18.35 -5.34
C ALA A 83 5.86 -17.68 -4.52
N CYS A 84 5.97 -16.35 -4.53
CA CYS A 84 7.00 -15.62 -3.80
C CYS A 84 6.58 -15.22 -2.36
N GLN A 85 5.31 -15.43 -1.97
CA GLN A 85 4.79 -15.17 -0.62
C GLN A 85 4.54 -16.43 0.21
N ALA A 86 5.08 -17.57 -0.24
CA ALA A 86 5.16 -18.83 0.51
C ALA A 86 6.62 -19.13 0.88
#